data_AF-A0A7Y1FL87-F1
#
_entry.id   AF-A0A7Y1FL87-F1
#
_cell.length_a   1.000
_cell.length_b   1.000
_cell.length_c   1.000
_cell.angle_alpha   90.00
_cell.angle_beta   90.00
_cell.angle_gamma   90.00
#
_symmetry.space_group_name_H-M   'P 1'
#
loop_
_entity.id
_entity.type
_entity.pdbx_description
1 polymer ?
#
loop_
_entity_poly.entity_id
_entity_poly.type
_entity_poly.pdbx_seq_one_letter_code
_entity_poly.pdbx_strand_id
1 'polypeptide(L)'
;MSSALQGSLMVDVAGTWLTADDRHLLRQPEVGGLIIFARNIEHPRQVRELCASIRAIRPDLLLAVDQEGGRVQRLRQGFVRLPAMRAIADNPNAEYLAEQCGWIMATEVLAVGLDLSFAPVLDLDYQRSAVVGSRSFEGDPERAAALAGAFIRGMNDAGMAATGKHFPGHGWAEADSHVAIPVDERSLEQIRSHDLVPFARLSRQLAAVMPAHVIYPNVDSQPAGFSRRWLQDILRGELGFDGVIFSDDLSMAGAHVVGDAASRIEAALSAGCDMGLVCNDRAAAELALTAAQRLKVTPSARIARMRSQAFASTDYRQDPRWQVAIGALKDAQLID
;
A
#
# COMPACT_ATOMS: atom_id res chain seq x y z
N MET A 1 13.17 -4.41 -31.29
CA MET A 1 11.73 -4.42 -30.97
C MET A 1 11.59 -3.74 -29.62
N SER A 2 11.00 -2.56 -29.55
CA SER A 2 10.73 -1.91 -28.26
C SER A 2 9.73 -2.79 -27.51
N SER A 3 10.12 -3.36 -26.36
CA SER A 3 9.17 -4.08 -25.51
C SER A 3 8.07 -3.10 -25.11
N ALA A 4 6.80 -3.45 -25.32
CA ALA A 4 5.69 -2.63 -24.86
C ALA A 4 5.87 -2.33 -23.37
N LEU A 5 5.71 -1.06 -22.97
CA LEU A 5 5.85 -0.66 -21.58
C LEU A 5 4.76 -1.35 -20.76
N GLN A 6 5.14 -2.01 -19.67
CA GLN A 6 4.18 -2.59 -18.75
C GLN A 6 3.70 -1.53 -17.77
N GLY A 7 2.39 -1.46 -17.51
CA GLY A 7 1.82 -0.47 -16.62
C GLY A 7 0.31 -0.53 -16.50
N SER A 8 -0.19 0.06 -15.42
CA SER A 8 -1.60 0.28 -15.16
C SER A 8 -1.79 1.52 -14.29
N LEU A 9 -3.01 2.04 -14.23
CA LEU A 9 -3.41 3.14 -13.37
C LEU A 9 -4.32 2.64 -12.23
N MET A 10 -4.05 3.10 -11.02
CA MET A 10 -4.97 3.07 -9.90
C MET A 10 -5.48 4.49 -9.63
N VAL A 11 -6.80 4.63 -9.56
CA VAL A 11 -7.49 5.92 -9.36
C VAL A 11 -8.40 5.88 -8.13
N ASP A 12 -9.05 6.99 -7.81
CA ASP A 12 -10.12 7.04 -6.83
C ASP A 12 -11.42 7.70 -7.36
N VAL A 13 -12.44 7.75 -6.50
CA VAL A 13 -13.71 8.40 -6.77
C VAL A 13 -14.06 9.39 -5.66
N ALA A 14 -14.95 10.34 -5.96
CA ALA A 14 -15.24 11.45 -5.07
C ALA A 14 -16.16 11.08 -3.90
N GLY A 15 -17.18 10.24 -4.14
CA GLY A 15 -18.26 9.98 -3.20
C GLY A 15 -18.43 8.52 -2.80
N THR A 16 -19.55 8.24 -2.14
CA THR A 16 -19.90 6.90 -1.60
C THR A 16 -20.57 6.00 -2.64
N TRP A 17 -20.84 6.52 -3.85
CA TRP A 17 -21.37 5.77 -4.99
C TRP A 17 -20.78 6.27 -6.31
N LEU A 18 -20.76 5.39 -7.31
CA LEU A 18 -20.25 5.71 -8.65
C LEU A 18 -21.20 6.64 -9.40
N THR A 19 -20.66 7.77 -9.85
CA THR A 19 -21.27 8.66 -10.84
C THR A 19 -21.18 8.06 -12.24
N ALA A 20 -21.83 8.68 -13.24
CA ALA A 20 -21.69 8.26 -14.63
C ALA A 20 -20.24 8.37 -15.14
N ASP A 21 -19.53 9.44 -14.74
CA ASP A 21 -18.15 9.68 -15.15
C ASP A 21 -17.19 8.65 -14.53
N ASP A 22 -17.42 8.26 -13.28
CA ASP A 22 -16.66 7.16 -12.65
C ASP A 22 -16.83 5.86 -13.43
N ARG A 23 -18.06 5.53 -13.83
CA ARG A 23 -18.33 4.32 -14.63
C ARG A 23 -17.66 4.38 -16.00
N HIS A 24 -17.55 5.56 -16.60
CA HIS A 24 -16.86 5.74 -17.86
C HIS A 24 -15.34 5.54 -17.69
N LEU A 25 -14.74 6.16 -16.68
CA LEU A 25 -13.32 6.04 -16.36
C LEU A 25 -12.93 4.58 -16.09
N LEU A 26 -13.73 3.86 -15.30
CA LEU A 26 -13.41 2.47 -14.92
C LEU A 26 -13.46 1.50 -16.10
N ARG A 27 -14.16 1.81 -17.19
CA ARG A 27 -14.19 0.95 -18.39
C ARG A 27 -12.88 0.95 -19.19
N GLN A 28 -12.00 1.90 -18.93
CA GLN A 28 -10.74 2.04 -19.66
C GLN A 28 -9.78 0.91 -19.25
N PRO A 29 -9.22 0.14 -20.21
CA PRO A 29 -8.42 -1.06 -19.89
C PRO A 29 -7.13 -0.74 -19.15
N GLU A 30 -6.59 0.47 -19.29
CA GLU A 30 -5.39 0.92 -18.57
C GLU A 30 -5.65 1.13 -17.07
N VAL A 31 -6.90 1.44 -16.70
CA VAL A 31 -7.34 1.49 -15.29
C VAL A 31 -7.46 0.06 -14.78
N GLY A 32 -6.56 -0.32 -13.88
CA GLY A 32 -6.48 -1.67 -13.29
C GLY A 32 -6.73 -1.69 -11.78
N GLY A 33 -6.83 -0.51 -11.14
CA GLY A 33 -7.12 -0.41 -9.72
C GLY A 33 -8.02 0.76 -9.35
N LEU A 34 -8.70 0.62 -8.23
CA LEU A 34 -9.39 1.71 -7.54
C LEU A 34 -9.08 1.65 -6.04
N ILE A 35 -8.60 2.77 -5.48
CA ILE A 35 -8.42 2.93 -4.04
C ILE A 35 -9.58 3.73 -3.44
N ILE A 36 -10.10 3.31 -2.28
CA ILE A 36 -11.10 4.06 -1.52
C ILE A 36 -10.50 4.72 -0.27
N PHE A 37 -11.03 5.89 0.05
CA PHE A 37 -10.68 6.69 1.22
C PHE A 37 -11.87 6.83 2.17
N ALA A 38 -11.66 7.47 3.31
CA ALA A 38 -12.71 7.70 4.31
C ALA A 38 -13.96 8.39 3.73
N ARG A 39 -13.80 9.28 2.75
CA ARG A 39 -14.93 9.96 2.07
C ARG A 39 -15.82 9.04 1.24
N ASN A 40 -15.37 7.82 0.94
CA ASN A 40 -16.11 6.83 0.15
C ASN A 40 -16.82 5.78 1.03
N ILE A 41 -16.63 5.86 2.35
CA ILE A 41 -16.99 4.81 3.31
C ILE A 41 -18.02 5.36 4.30
N GLU A 42 -19.22 4.77 4.30
CA GLU A 42 -20.24 5.05 5.31
C GLU A 42 -20.29 3.91 6.34
N HIS A 43 -20.54 2.69 5.88
CA HIS A 43 -20.66 1.50 6.73
C HIS A 43 -20.39 0.20 5.91
N PRO A 44 -20.14 -0.96 6.54
CA PRO A 44 -19.66 -2.16 5.84
C PRO A 44 -20.57 -2.62 4.69
N ARG A 45 -21.89 -2.51 4.87
CA ARG A 45 -22.86 -2.85 3.81
C ARG A 45 -22.70 -1.96 2.56
N GLN A 46 -22.56 -0.64 2.72
CA GLN A 46 -22.42 0.28 1.60
C GLN A 46 -21.09 0.05 0.88
N VAL A 47 -19.99 -0.20 1.60
CA VAL A 47 -18.70 -0.54 0.98
C VAL A 47 -18.81 -1.81 0.13
N ARG A 48 -19.51 -2.84 0.64
CA ARG A 48 -19.75 -4.07 -0.13
C ARG A 48 -20.54 -3.83 -1.40
N GLU A 49 -21.60 -3.04 -1.32
CA GLU A 49 -22.43 -2.70 -2.48
C GLU A 49 -21.67 -1.82 -3.48
N LEU A 50 -20.82 -0.89 -3.01
CA LEU A 50 -19.91 -0.11 -3.85
C LEU A 50 -18.93 -1.03 -4.58
N CYS A 51 -18.25 -1.95 -3.88
CA CYS A 51 -17.34 -2.92 -4.48
C CYS A 51 -18.05 -3.79 -5.52
N ALA A 52 -19.25 -4.30 -5.21
CA ALA A 52 -20.06 -5.07 -6.15
C ALA A 52 -20.42 -4.25 -7.40
N SER A 53 -20.77 -2.97 -7.22
CA SER A 53 -21.10 -2.07 -8.34
C SER A 53 -19.89 -1.79 -9.26
N ILE A 54 -18.68 -1.72 -8.70
CA ILE A 54 -17.43 -1.59 -9.46
C ILE A 54 -17.15 -2.88 -10.22
N ARG A 55 -17.24 -4.04 -9.55
CA ARG A 55 -16.99 -5.36 -10.16
C ARG A 55 -18.00 -5.71 -11.25
N ALA A 56 -19.23 -5.19 -11.20
CA ALA A 56 -20.20 -5.32 -12.29
C ALA A 56 -19.77 -4.60 -13.58
N ILE A 57 -18.88 -3.60 -13.49
CA ILE A 57 -18.29 -2.89 -14.63
C ILE A 57 -16.96 -3.54 -15.03
N ARG A 58 -16.11 -3.84 -14.04
CA ARG A 58 -14.77 -4.41 -14.20
C ARG A 58 -14.54 -5.51 -13.16
N PRO A 59 -14.86 -6.77 -13.49
CA PRO A 59 -14.63 -7.89 -12.59
C PRO A 59 -13.16 -8.11 -12.24
N ASP A 60 -12.24 -7.58 -13.03
CA ASP A 60 -10.78 -7.71 -12.94
C ASP A 60 -10.08 -6.60 -12.14
N LEU A 61 -10.80 -5.53 -11.77
CA LEU A 61 -10.21 -4.39 -11.07
C LEU A 61 -9.72 -4.76 -9.66
N LEU A 62 -8.52 -4.29 -9.31
CA LEU A 62 -8.03 -4.34 -7.93
C LEU A 62 -8.70 -3.25 -7.09
N LEU A 63 -9.31 -3.63 -5.97
CA LEU A 63 -9.92 -2.69 -5.06
C LEU A 63 -9.10 -2.58 -3.77
N ALA A 64 -8.62 -1.38 -3.46
CA ALA A 64 -7.65 -1.15 -2.39
C ALA A 64 -8.16 -0.15 -1.33
N VAL A 65 -7.57 -0.21 -0.14
CA VAL A 65 -7.80 0.74 0.96
C VAL A 65 -6.53 0.89 1.81
N ASP A 66 -6.40 1.99 2.55
CA ASP A 66 -5.40 2.12 3.62
C ASP A 66 -5.98 1.68 4.98
N GLN A 67 -5.75 0.43 5.37
CA GLN A 67 -6.21 -0.12 6.64
C GLN A 67 -5.02 -0.67 7.44
N GLU A 68 -4.26 0.22 8.07
CA GLU A 68 -3.04 -0.11 8.85
C GLU A 68 -3.35 -0.32 10.34
N GLY A 69 -4.38 0.35 10.86
CA GLY A 69 -4.67 0.45 12.29
C GLY A 69 -4.23 1.79 12.89
N GLY A 70 -4.54 2.00 14.17
CA GLY A 70 -4.28 3.26 14.86
C GLY A 70 -4.83 4.46 14.09
N ARG A 71 -3.96 5.43 13.78
CA ARG A 71 -4.36 6.67 13.09
C ARG A 71 -4.73 6.47 11.61
N VAL A 72 -4.13 5.48 10.93
CA VAL A 72 -4.38 5.17 9.52
C VAL A 72 -5.33 3.98 9.41
N GLN A 73 -6.61 4.29 9.55
CA GLN A 73 -7.70 3.33 9.43
C GLN A 73 -8.86 4.03 8.70
N ARG A 74 -9.17 3.64 7.46
CA ARG A 74 -10.31 4.22 6.72
C ARG A 74 -11.62 3.53 7.06
N LEU A 75 -11.62 2.21 7.20
CA LEU A 75 -12.79 1.42 7.58
C LEU A 75 -12.96 1.50 9.11
N ARG A 76 -13.86 2.38 9.56
CA ARG A 76 -13.97 2.81 10.96
C ARG A 76 -15.29 2.41 11.62
N GLN A 77 -16.42 2.85 11.06
CA GLN A 77 -17.74 2.56 11.61
C GLN A 77 -18.15 1.13 11.24
N GLY A 78 -18.46 0.30 12.23
CA GLY A 78 -18.86 -1.10 12.00
C GLY A 78 -17.70 -2.06 11.75
N PHE A 79 -16.45 -1.59 11.88
CA PHE A 79 -15.22 -2.37 11.78
C PHE A 79 -14.49 -2.41 13.12
N VAL A 80 -13.60 -3.38 13.31
CA VAL A 80 -12.73 -3.44 14.49
C VAL A 80 -11.80 -2.23 14.47
N ARG A 81 -11.63 -1.58 15.63
CA ARG A 81 -10.61 -0.55 15.81
C ARG A 81 -9.29 -1.24 16.09
N LEU A 82 -8.43 -1.29 15.07
CA LEU A 82 -7.16 -1.99 15.16
C LEU A 82 -6.16 -1.14 15.94
N PRO A 83 -5.31 -1.74 16.77
CA PRO A 83 -4.26 -1.02 17.48
C PRO A 83 -3.26 -0.41 16.50
N ALA A 84 -2.52 0.60 16.97
CA ALA A 84 -1.31 1.04 16.27
C ALA A 84 -0.24 -0.06 16.35
N MET A 85 0.61 -0.17 15.32
CA MET A 85 1.64 -1.23 15.26
C MET A 85 2.60 -1.16 16.45
N ARG A 86 2.97 0.05 16.90
CA ARG A 86 3.77 0.26 18.10
C ARG A 86 3.14 -0.33 19.37
N ALA A 87 1.82 -0.25 19.53
CA ALA A 87 1.15 -0.82 20.71
C ALA A 87 1.22 -2.35 20.72
N ILE A 88 1.20 -2.99 19.55
CA ILE A 88 1.42 -4.44 19.43
C ILE A 88 2.83 -4.80 19.88
N ALA A 89 3.83 -4.01 19.48
CA ALA A 89 5.24 -4.26 19.77
C ALA A 89 5.58 -4.19 21.27
N ASP A 90 4.81 -3.45 22.06
CA ASP A 90 4.95 -3.31 23.52
C ASP A 90 4.45 -4.54 24.33
N ASN A 91 4.07 -5.64 23.67
CA ASN A 91 3.57 -6.86 24.31
C ASN A 91 4.59 -8.01 24.31
N PRO A 92 4.59 -8.89 25.33
CA PRO A 92 5.51 -10.03 25.40
C PRO A 92 5.28 -11.08 24.30
N ASN A 93 4.05 -11.21 23.81
CA ASN A 93 3.64 -12.09 22.71
C ASN A 93 3.37 -11.31 21.41
N ALA A 94 4.11 -10.22 21.17
CA ALA A 94 3.88 -9.29 20.06
C ALA A 94 3.81 -9.95 18.68
N GLU A 95 4.62 -10.97 18.38
CA GLU A 95 4.54 -11.68 17.09
C GLU A 95 3.19 -12.36 16.88
N TYR A 96 2.68 -13.05 17.92
CA TYR A 96 1.36 -13.69 17.85
C TYR A 96 0.25 -12.65 17.66
N LEU A 97 0.30 -11.55 18.41
CA LEU A 97 -0.69 -10.48 18.31
C LEU A 97 -0.63 -9.75 16.96
N ALA A 98 0.56 -9.56 16.39
CA ALA A 98 0.75 -9.01 15.05
C ALA A 98 0.11 -9.91 13.99
N GLU A 99 0.30 -11.23 14.09
CA GLU A 99 -0.33 -12.21 13.21
C GLU A 99 -1.87 -12.19 13.33
N GLN A 100 -2.41 -12.13 14.54
CA GLN A 100 -3.86 -12.01 14.74
C GLN A 100 -4.40 -10.69 14.19
N CYS A 101 -3.70 -9.58 14.40
CA CYS A 101 -4.09 -8.27 13.88
C CYS A 101 -4.10 -8.24 12.35
N GLY A 102 -3.07 -8.79 11.70
CA GLY A 102 -2.99 -8.91 10.25
C GLY A 102 -4.13 -9.74 9.68
N TRP A 103 -4.47 -10.85 10.34
CA TRP A 103 -5.56 -11.73 9.93
C TRP A 103 -6.95 -11.07 10.10
N ILE A 104 -7.21 -10.40 11.24
CA ILE A 104 -8.46 -9.67 11.48
C ILE A 104 -8.65 -8.58 10.44
N MET A 105 -7.61 -7.75 10.26
CA MET A 105 -7.64 -6.62 9.32
C MET A 105 -7.96 -7.11 7.90
N ALA A 106 -7.22 -8.10 7.43
CA ALA A 106 -7.42 -8.65 6.10
C ALA A 106 -8.82 -9.25 5.96
N THR A 107 -9.28 -10.03 6.94
CA THR A 107 -10.61 -10.66 6.90
C THR A 107 -11.74 -9.62 6.77
N GLU A 108 -11.71 -8.52 7.53
CA GLU A 108 -12.76 -7.48 7.41
C GLU A 108 -12.73 -6.76 6.06
N VAL A 109 -11.53 -6.46 5.55
CA VAL A 109 -11.34 -5.78 4.26
C VAL A 109 -11.85 -6.67 3.11
N LEU A 110 -11.50 -7.96 3.12
CA LEU A 110 -11.98 -8.92 2.11
C LEU A 110 -13.49 -9.16 2.22
N ALA A 111 -14.04 -9.21 3.43
CA ALA A 111 -15.47 -9.43 3.66
C ALA A 111 -16.37 -8.32 3.06
N VAL A 112 -15.84 -7.10 2.91
CA VAL A 112 -16.53 -6.00 2.23
C VAL A 112 -16.20 -5.91 0.73
N GLY A 113 -15.50 -6.89 0.17
CA GLY A 113 -15.29 -7.05 -1.27
C GLY A 113 -14.08 -6.32 -1.85
N LEU A 114 -13.21 -5.76 -1.00
CA LEU A 114 -11.92 -5.21 -1.39
C LEU A 114 -10.90 -6.35 -1.60
N ASP A 115 -9.84 -6.09 -2.36
CA ASP A 115 -8.78 -7.07 -2.63
C ASP A 115 -7.63 -6.98 -1.63
N LEU A 116 -7.26 -5.76 -1.25
CA LEU A 116 -6.07 -5.53 -0.43
C LEU A 116 -6.16 -4.28 0.44
N SER A 117 -5.39 -4.30 1.52
CA SER A 117 -4.98 -3.12 2.25
C SER A 117 -3.52 -2.82 1.92
N PHE A 118 -3.16 -1.54 1.77
CA PHE A 118 -1.76 -1.13 1.66
C PHE A 118 -1.04 -1.21 3.02
N ALA A 119 -0.69 -2.44 3.42
CA ALA A 119 -0.03 -2.78 4.68
C ALA A 119 0.89 -4.01 4.50
N PRO A 120 1.92 -4.19 5.35
CA PRO A 120 2.28 -3.36 6.51
C PRO A 120 3.19 -2.17 6.19
N VAL A 121 3.27 -1.23 7.14
CA VAL A 121 4.35 -0.24 7.20
C VAL A 121 5.63 -0.93 7.68
N LEU A 122 6.72 -0.71 6.96
CA LEU A 122 8.07 -1.26 7.20
C LEU A 122 9.08 -0.18 7.57
N ASP A 123 8.65 1.09 7.63
CA ASP A 123 9.49 2.19 8.09
C ASP A 123 9.86 2.02 9.57
N LEU A 124 11.02 2.52 9.97
CA LEU A 124 11.50 2.47 11.36
C LEU A 124 11.19 3.76 12.12
N ASP A 125 10.79 3.64 13.38
CA ASP A 125 10.52 4.81 14.24
C ASP A 125 11.78 5.29 14.97
N TYR A 126 12.44 6.30 14.40
CA TYR A 126 13.55 7.02 15.05
C TYR A 126 13.08 8.23 15.87
N GLN A 127 11.77 8.38 16.10
CA GLN A 127 11.17 9.57 16.72
C GLN A 127 11.46 10.89 15.96
N ARG A 128 11.74 10.77 14.66
CA ARG A 128 12.13 11.87 13.79
C ARG A 128 11.04 12.24 12.78
N SER A 129 10.53 11.25 12.06
CA SER A 129 9.50 11.46 11.05
C SER A 129 8.10 11.57 11.65
N ALA A 130 7.43 12.70 11.43
CA ALA A 130 6.03 12.91 11.82
C ALA A 130 5.05 11.97 11.08
N VAL A 131 5.46 11.45 9.90
CA VAL A 131 4.65 10.59 9.02
C VAL A 131 4.70 9.12 9.44
N VAL A 132 5.79 8.67 10.06
CA VAL A 132 5.94 7.29 10.56
C VAL A 132 5.31 7.17 11.94
N GLY A 133 5.99 7.62 13.00
CA GLY A 133 5.54 7.53 14.39
C GLY A 133 4.96 6.15 14.74
N SER A 134 3.79 6.13 15.39
CA SER A 134 3.13 4.89 15.83
C SER A 134 2.63 3.97 14.71
N ARG A 135 2.77 4.34 13.44
CA ARG A 135 2.49 3.44 12.29
C ARG A 135 3.57 2.37 12.15
N SER A 136 4.80 2.67 12.55
CA SER A 136 5.85 1.66 12.62
C SER A 136 5.61 0.72 13.78
N PHE A 137 6.08 -0.52 13.65
CA PHE A 137 6.21 -1.44 14.77
C PHE A 137 7.28 -0.96 15.76
N GLU A 138 8.48 -0.62 15.28
CA GLU A 138 9.68 -0.45 16.11
C GLU A 138 10.76 0.42 15.45
N GLY A 139 11.73 0.87 16.25
CA GLY A 139 12.98 1.47 15.76
C GLY A 139 14.11 0.46 15.50
N ASP A 140 14.05 -0.74 16.10
CA ASP A 140 15.01 -1.81 15.85
C ASP A 140 14.68 -2.54 14.52
N PRO A 141 15.61 -2.58 13.54
CA PRO A 141 15.29 -3.10 12.21
C PRO A 141 14.90 -4.58 12.17
N GLU A 142 15.52 -5.43 13.00
CA GLU A 142 15.26 -6.87 12.99
C GLU A 142 13.96 -7.19 13.72
N ARG A 143 13.68 -6.52 14.85
CA ARG A 143 12.39 -6.64 15.56
C ARG A 143 11.24 -6.12 14.70
N ALA A 144 11.41 -4.99 14.01
CA ALA A 144 10.42 -4.49 13.06
C ALA A 144 10.13 -5.51 11.94
N ALA A 145 11.18 -6.12 11.37
CA ALA A 145 11.05 -7.15 10.36
C ALA A 145 10.31 -8.41 10.87
N ALA A 146 10.62 -8.87 12.09
CA ALA A 146 9.95 -10.02 12.71
C ALA A 146 8.45 -9.78 12.91
N LEU A 147 8.08 -8.64 13.50
CA LEU A 147 6.69 -8.29 13.78
C LEU A 147 5.90 -8.04 12.49
N ALA A 148 6.47 -7.31 11.53
CA ALA A 148 5.83 -7.11 10.23
C ALA A 148 5.70 -8.43 9.44
N GLY A 149 6.68 -9.33 9.55
CA GLY A 149 6.59 -10.68 9.00
C GLY A 149 5.42 -11.48 9.59
N ALA A 150 5.20 -11.37 10.90
CA ALA A 150 4.04 -11.99 11.55
C ALA A 150 2.71 -11.39 11.07
N PHE A 151 2.64 -10.06 10.93
CA PHE A 151 1.48 -9.38 10.36
C PHE A 151 1.18 -9.84 8.92
N ILE A 152 2.23 -9.98 8.08
CA ILE A 152 2.12 -10.49 6.71
C ILE A 152 1.60 -11.93 6.69
N ARG A 153 2.06 -12.80 7.59
CA ARG A 153 1.51 -14.16 7.72
C ARG A 153 0.01 -14.13 7.99
N GLY A 154 -0.43 -13.29 8.93
CA GLY A 154 -1.86 -13.09 9.21
C GLY A 154 -2.66 -12.65 7.99
N MET A 155 -2.15 -11.67 7.23
CA MET A 155 -2.79 -11.21 5.99
C MET A 155 -2.89 -12.33 4.94
N ASN A 156 -1.78 -13.03 4.70
CA ASN A 156 -1.72 -14.12 3.71
C ASN A 156 -2.66 -15.28 4.09
N ASP A 157 -2.72 -15.62 5.38
CA ASP A 157 -3.64 -16.63 5.93
C ASP A 157 -5.11 -16.29 5.71
N ALA A 158 -5.47 -15.00 5.73
CA ALA A 158 -6.81 -14.54 5.39
C ALA A 158 -7.08 -14.53 3.87
N GLY A 159 -6.04 -14.75 3.05
CA GLY A 159 -6.12 -14.71 1.59
C GLY A 159 -5.88 -13.32 0.98
N MET A 160 -5.20 -12.42 1.69
CA MET A 160 -4.84 -11.08 1.23
C MET A 160 -3.34 -10.96 0.93
N ALA A 161 -3.01 -10.39 -0.23
CA ALA A 161 -1.64 -10.03 -0.61
C ALA A 161 -1.13 -8.82 0.21
N ALA A 162 0.13 -8.89 0.67
CA ALA A 162 0.75 -7.83 1.47
C ALA A 162 1.55 -6.82 0.62
N THR A 163 1.46 -5.53 0.98
CA THR A 163 2.18 -4.42 0.35
C THR A 163 3.06 -3.68 1.38
N GLY A 164 4.38 -3.89 1.31
CA GLY A 164 5.33 -3.24 2.20
C GLY A 164 5.59 -1.79 1.80
N LYS A 165 5.56 -0.85 2.75
CA LYS A 165 5.80 0.58 2.49
C LYS A 165 6.51 1.32 3.63
N HIS A 166 7.31 2.35 3.37
CA HIS A 166 7.57 2.99 2.08
C HIS A 166 9.03 2.74 1.67
N PHE A 167 9.29 1.95 0.63
CA PHE A 167 10.65 1.55 0.24
C PHE A 167 11.49 2.74 -0.26
N PRO A 168 12.78 2.88 0.10
CA PRO A 168 13.62 2.01 0.96
C PRO A 168 13.57 2.34 2.46
N GLY A 169 12.62 3.18 2.89
CA GLY A 169 12.32 3.52 4.27
C GLY A 169 12.20 5.04 4.46
N HIS A 170 11.09 5.48 5.05
CA HIS A 170 10.79 6.88 5.32
C HIS A 170 11.23 7.34 6.74
N GLY A 171 11.66 6.41 7.60
CA GLY A 171 11.89 6.67 9.03
C GLY A 171 12.83 7.83 9.33
N TRP A 172 13.93 7.91 8.56
CA TRP A 172 15.00 8.90 8.79
C TRP A 172 14.80 10.23 8.06
N ALA A 173 13.93 10.28 7.05
CA ALA A 173 13.76 11.46 6.20
C ALA A 173 13.17 12.64 6.99
N GLU A 174 13.74 13.82 6.78
CA GLU A 174 13.27 15.08 7.37
C GLU A 174 12.60 15.96 6.32
N ALA A 175 11.32 16.25 6.52
CA ALA A 175 10.62 17.46 6.08
C ALA A 175 9.15 17.35 6.47
N ASP A 176 8.48 18.49 6.60
CA ASP A 176 7.04 18.52 6.38
C ASP A 176 6.80 18.39 4.87
N SER A 177 6.36 17.20 4.44
CA SER A 177 6.15 16.83 3.03
C SER A 177 5.17 17.73 2.28
N HIS A 178 4.51 18.67 2.98
CA HIS A 178 3.66 19.71 2.39
C HIS A 178 4.44 20.89 1.79
N VAL A 179 5.74 21.08 2.10
CA VAL A 179 6.53 22.26 1.70
C VAL A 179 7.69 21.92 0.76
N ALA A 180 8.35 20.78 0.97
CA ALA A 180 9.43 20.29 0.14
C ALA A 180 9.47 18.75 0.18
N ILE A 181 10.14 18.14 -0.79
CA ILE A 181 10.35 16.69 -0.77
C ILE A 181 11.28 16.34 0.37
N PRO A 182 10.90 15.39 1.24
CA PRO A 182 11.79 14.90 2.27
C PRO A 182 13.08 14.33 1.66
N VAL A 183 14.20 14.58 2.33
CA VAL A 183 15.53 14.14 1.92
C VAL A 183 16.13 13.26 3.02
N ASP A 184 16.81 12.20 2.62
CA ASP A 184 17.68 11.40 3.50
C ASP A 184 19.11 11.37 2.92
N GLU A 185 19.99 12.15 3.55
CA GLU A 185 21.37 12.36 3.10
C GLU A 185 22.33 11.24 3.54
N ARG A 186 21.86 10.15 4.14
CA ARG A 186 22.73 9.02 4.52
C ARG A 186 23.33 8.31 3.30
N SER A 187 24.45 7.63 3.51
CA SER A 187 25.04 6.76 2.49
C SER A 187 24.20 5.49 2.29
N LEU A 188 24.39 4.82 1.15
CA LEU A 188 23.70 3.56 0.86
C LEU A 188 23.99 2.48 1.92
N GLU A 189 25.21 2.42 2.46
CA GLU A 189 25.60 1.46 3.50
C GLU A 189 24.86 1.71 4.81
N GLN A 190 24.66 2.97 5.17
CA GLN A 190 23.89 3.34 6.37
C GLN A 190 22.42 2.95 6.22
N ILE A 191 21.82 3.23 5.04
CA ILE A 191 20.44 2.84 4.73
C ILE A 191 20.31 1.31 4.72
N ARG A 192 21.25 0.59 4.09
CA ARG A 192 21.30 -0.89 4.01
C ARG A 192 21.33 -1.56 5.37
N SER A 193 22.07 -0.98 6.32
CA SER A 193 22.24 -1.53 7.67
C SER A 193 21.09 -1.20 8.61
N HIS A 194 20.13 -0.35 8.20
CA HIS A 194 18.99 0.05 9.02
C HIS A 194 17.67 -0.05 8.24
N ASP A 195 17.19 1.03 7.64
CA ASP A 195 15.86 1.14 7.02
C ASP A 195 15.59 0.12 5.90
N LEU A 196 16.63 -0.36 5.22
CA LEU A 196 16.47 -1.39 4.19
C LEU A 196 16.29 -2.80 4.77
N VAL A 197 16.66 -3.03 6.03
CA VAL A 197 16.66 -4.37 6.65
C VAL A 197 15.26 -5.00 6.63
N PRO A 198 14.16 -4.33 7.03
CA PRO A 198 12.82 -4.91 6.91
C PRO A 198 12.46 -5.33 5.48
N PHE A 199 12.77 -4.52 4.48
CA PHE A 199 12.53 -4.86 3.07
C PHE A 199 13.38 -6.04 2.61
N ALA A 200 14.66 -6.10 3.01
CA ALA A 200 15.56 -7.20 2.67
C ALA A 200 15.12 -8.53 3.31
N ARG A 201 14.65 -8.49 4.56
CA ARG A 201 14.15 -9.68 5.28
C ARG A 201 12.83 -10.19 4.72
N LEU A 202 11.97 -9.29 4.24
CA LEU A 202 10.60 -9.60 3.86
C LEU A 202 10.37 -9.64 2.34
N SER A 203 11.38 -9.39 1.50
CA SER A 203 11.23 -9.28 0.03
C SER A 203 10.53 -10.49 -0.61
N ARG A 204 10.75 -11.69 -0.06
CA ARG A 204 10.12 -12.94 -0.55
C ARG A 204 8.70 -13.18 0.00
N GLN A 205 8.32 -12.50 1.07
CA GLN A 205 6.98 -12.61 1.68
C GLN A 205 6.03 -11.53 1.14
N LEU A 206 6.56 -10.41 0.66
CA LEU A 206 5.79 -9.31 0.10
C LEU A 206 5.31 -9.64 -1.33
N ALA A 207 4.01 -9.47 -1.54
CA ALA A 207 3.44 -9.53 -2.89
C ALA A 207 3.63 -8.21 -3.64
N ALA A 208 3.71 -7.10 -2.90
CA ALA A 208 3.94 -5.76 -3.44
C ALA A 208 4.83 -4.89 -2.53
N VAL A 209 5.38 -3.83 -3.14
CA VAL A 209 6.08 -2.74 -2.45
C VAL A 209 5.56 -1.40 -2.98
N MET A 210 5.45 -0.42 -2.10
CA MET A 210 5.22 0.99 -2.44
C MET A 210 6.45 1.81 -2.01
N PRO A 211 7.05 2.62 -2.90
CA PRO A 211 8.23 3.42 -2.61
C PRO A 211 7.87 4.67 -1.79
N ALA A 212 8.87 5.26 -1.15
CA ALA A 212 8.75 6.54 -0.46
C ALA A 212 8.92 7.71 -1.43
N HIS A 213 8.16 8.79 -1.23
CA HIS A 213 8.43 10.11 -1.82
C HIS A 213 9.58 10.82 -1.09
N VAL A 214 10.77 10.19 -1.12
CA VAL A 214 11.99 10.68 -0.48
C VAL A 214 13.13 10.65 -1.49
N ILE A 215 13.94 11.71 -1.52
CA ILE A 215 15.18 11.74 -2.31
C ILE A 215 16.35 11.30 -1.42
N TYR A 216 17.19 10.41 -1.95
CA TYR A 216 18.39 9.90 -1.28
C TYR A 216 19.61 10.33 -2.09
N PRO A 217 20.08 11.60 -1.98
CA PRO A 217 20.98 12.21 -2.95
C PRO A 217 22.34 11.51 -3.06
N ASN A 218 22.77 10.80 -2.02
CA ASN A 218 23.98 9.98 -2.02
C ASN A 218 23.80 8.60 -2.69
N VAL A 219 22.60 8.31 -3.22
CA VAL A 219 22.27 7.08 -3.97
C VAL A 219 21.69 7.41 -5.35
N ASP A 220 20.70 8.31 -5.42
CA ASP A 220 20.07 8.79 -6.65
C ASP A 220 19.46 10.17 -6.42
N SER A 221 19.49 11.05 -7.42
CA SER A 221 18.92 12.40 -7.33
C SER A 221 17.39 12.42 -7.45
N GLN A 222 16.78 11.32 -7.88
CA GLN A 222 15.33 11.18 -8.01
C GLN A 222 14.71 10.54 -6.75
N PRO A 223 13.43 10.83 -6.46
CA PRO A 223 12.71 10.09 -5.43
C PRO A 223 12.68 8.59 -5.74
N ALA A 224 12.61 7.75 -4.71
CA ALA A 224 12.74 6.30 -4.87
C ALA A 224 11.78 5.70 -5.92
N GLY A 225 10.53 6.20 -6.00
CA GLY A 225 9.52 5.73 -6.96
C GLY A 225 9.77 6.10 -8.44
N PHE A 226 10.73 6.98 -8.71
CA PHE A 226 11.14 7.37 -10.06
C PHE A 226 12.60 6.96 -10.37
N SER A 227 13.28 6.33 -9.42
CA SER A 227 14.69 5.93 -9.57
C SER A 227 14.81 4.48 -10.03
N ARG A 228 15.41 4.29 -11.21
CA ARG A 228 15.80 2.96 -11.69
C ARG A 228 16.86 2.31 -10.79
N ARG A 229 17.74 3.11 -10.18
CA ARG A 229 18.75 2.63 -9.22
C ARG A 229 18.08 1.98 -8.01
N TRP A 230 17.05 2.61 -7.45
CA TRP A 230 16.29 2.05 -6.33
C TRP A 230 15.42 0.86 -6.72
N LEU A 231 14.62 0.99 -7.79
CA LEU A 231 13.61 -0.01 -8.14
C LEU A 231 14.19 -1.23 -8.87
N GLN A 232 15.10 -1.03 -9.82
CA GLN A 232 15.64 -2.15 -10.60
C GLN A 232 16.91 -2.71 -9.95
N ASP A 233 17.92 -1.86 -9.71
CA ASP A 233 19.21 -2.39 -9.29
C ASP A 233 19.17 -2.89 -7.84
N ILE A 234 18.57 -2.12 -6.92
CA ILE A 234 18.53 -2.48 -5.50
C ILE A 234 17.34 -3.39 -5.19
N LEU A 235 16.10 -2.97 -5.45
CA LEU A 235 14.92 -3.76 -5.08
C LEU A 235 14.81 -5.07 -5.87
N ARG A 236 14.77 -5.02 -7.22
CA ARG A 236 14.68 -6.24 -8.03
C ARG A 236 16.00 -7.01 -8.10
N GLY A 237 17.12 -6.31 -8.20
CA GLY A 237 18.46 -6.89 -8.34
C GLY A 237 19.03 -7.41 -7.02
N GLU A 238 19.44 -6.51 -6.12
CA GLU A 238 20.10 -6.87 -4.86
C GLU A 238 19.17 -7.63 -3.90
N LEU A 239 17.90 -7.20 -3.73
CA LEU A 239 16.95 -7.83 -2.80
C LEU A 239 16.13 -8.97 -3.42
N GLY A 240 16.22 -9.17 -4.74
CA GLY A 240 15.55 -10.26 -5.45
C GLY A 240 14.02 -10.15 -5.48
N PHE A 241 13.46 -8.95 -5.39
CA PHE A 241 12.01 -8.73 -5.36
C PHE A 241 11.35 -8.92 -6.74
N ASP A 242 10.43 -9.89 -6.85
CA ASP A 242 9.64 -10.16 -8.07
C ASP A 242 8.15 -9.79 -7.92
N GLY A 243 7.78 -9.08 -6.85
CA GLY A 243 6.40 -8.62 -6.65
C GLY A 243 6.03 -7.40 -7.49
N VAL A 244 4.83 -6.89 -7.23
CA VAL A 244 4.28 -5.65 -7.82
C VAL A 244 4.98 -4.44 -7.19
N ILE A 245 5.37 -3.48 -8.01
CA ILE A 245 5.79 -2.16 -7.53
C ILE A 245 4.65 -1.18 -7.83
N PHE A 246 3.98 -0.69 -6.79
CA PHE A 246 3.10 0.47 -6.92
C PHE A 246 3.96 1.74 -6.97
N SER A 247 3.52 2.78 -7.65
CA SER A 247 4.01 4.12 -7.30
C SER A 247 3.39 4.56 -5.96
N ASP A 248 4.00 5.54 -5.31
CA ASP A 248 3.25 6.35 -4.35
C ASP A 248 2.33 7.34 -5.13
N ASP A 249 1.49 8.12 -4.45
CA ASP A 249 0.51 8.99 -5.10
C ASP A 249 1.19 10.07 -5.95
N LEU A 250 0.95 10.01 -7.26
CA LEU A 250 1.53 10.90 -8.27
C LEU A 250 0.88 12.29 -8.26
N SER A 251 -0.21 12.49 -7.50
CA SER A 251 -0.82 13.80 -7.27
C SER A 251 -0.16 14.57 -6.11
N MET A 252 0.59 13.90 -5.23
CA MET A 252 1.16 14.54 -4.05
C MET A 252 2.29 15.52 -4.39
N ALA A 253 2.52 16.46 -3.46
CA ALA A 253 3.59 17.46 -3.53
C ALA A 253 4.96 16.83 -3.86
N GLY A 254 5.24 15.66 -3.28
CA GLY A 254 6.49 14.96 -3.51
C GLY A 254 6.72 14.44 -4.93
N ALA A 255 5.65 14.31 -5.72
CA ALA A 255 5.71 13.88 -7.11
C ALA A 255 5.88 15.08 -8.09
N HIS A 256 5.71 16.32 -7.63
CA HIS A 256 5.79 17.52 -8.47
C HIS A 256 7.17 17.81 -9.08
N VAL A 257 8.23 17.05 -8.73
CA VAL A 257 9.54 17.15 -9.41
C VAL A 257 9.42 16.81 -10.89
N VAL A 258 8.53 15.89 -11.23
CA VAL A 258 8.36 15.37 -12.58
C VAL A 258 7.09 15.98 -13.16
N GLY A 259 7.18 17.12 -13.83
CA GLY A 259 6.14 17.68 -14.71
C GLY A 259 4.70 17.54 -14.21
N ASP A 260 3.78 17.18 -15.12
CA ASP A 260 2.37 16.90 -14.84
C ASP A 260 2.12 15.39 -14.59
N ALA A 261 0.87 15.00 -14.30
CA ALA A 261 0.52 13.61 -14.03
C ALA A 261 0.85 12.66 -15.19
N ALA A 262 0.76 13.13 -16.44
CA ALA A 262 1.16 12.39 -17.63
C ALA A 262 2.67 12.07 -17.63
N SER A 263 3.50 13.05 -17.31
CA SER A 263 4.95 12.88 -17.21
C SER A 263 5.33 11.98 -16.02
N ARG A 264 4.62 12.09 -14.89
CA ARG A 264 4.85 11.28 -13.67
C ARG A 264 4.55 9.81 -13.90
N ILE A 265 3.41 9.48 -14.51
CA ILE A 265 3.08 8.07 -14.78
C ILE A 265 4.11 7.46 -15.74
N GLU A 266 4.52 8.18 -16.77
CA GLU A 266 5.55 7.72 -17.70
C GLU A 266 6.89 7.48 -16.99
N ALA A 267 7.32 8.39 -16.12
CA ALA A 267 8.55 8.25 -15.34
C ALA A 267 8.48 7.07 -14.36
N ALA A 268 7.38 6.93 -13.61
CA ALA A 268 7.19 5.84 -12.65
C ALA A 268 7.23 4.47 -13.35
N LEU A 269 6.50 4.31 -14.45
CA LEU A 269 6.51 3.07 -15.23
C LEU A 269 7.88 2.79 -15.85
N SER A 270 8.59 3.82 -16.32
CA SER A 270 9.95 3.70 -16.89
C SER A 270 11.00 3.33 -15.83
N ALA A 271 10.84 3.77 -14.60
CA ALA A 271 11.65 3.35 -13.45
C ALA A 271 11.35 1.90 -13.03
N GLY A 272 10.15 1.41 -13.36
CA GLY A 272 9.72 0.03 -13.27
C GLY A 272 8.61 -0.25 -12.26
N CYS A 273 7.82 0.77 -11.92
CA CYS A 273 6.52 0.57 -11.29
C CYS A 273 5.60 -0.22 -12.24
N ASP A 274 4.80 -1.13 -11.69
CA ASP A 274 3.80 -1.91 -12.41
C ASP A 274 2.44 -1.18 -12.44
N MET A 275 2.14 -0.35 -11.44
CA MET A 275 0.88 0.40 -11.34
C MET A 275 1.12 1.78 -10.70
N GLY A 276 0.72 2.85 -11.38
CA GLY A 276 0.81 4.21 -10.84
C GLY A 276 -0.49 4.63 -10.14
N LEU A 277 -0.37 5.31 -9.01
CA LEU A 277 -1.50 5.82 -8.22
C LEU A 277 -1.71 7.31 -8.53
N VAL A 278 -2.93 7.69 -8.86
CA VAL A 278 -3.32 9.11 -8.99
C VAL A 278 -4.57 9.32 -8.14
N CYS A 279 -4.39 9.93 -6.98
CA CYS A 279 -5.45 10.10 -6.00
C CYS A 279 -5.86 11.58 -5.90
N ASN A 280 -7.09 11.81 -5.43
CA ASN A 280 -7.65 13.11 -5.05
C ASN A 280 -7.69 14.18 -6.14
N ASP A 281 -7.40 13.84 -7.40
CA ASP A 281 -7.38 14.74 -8.54
C ASP A 281 -7.84 14.00 -9.82
N ARG A 282 -9.11 14.19 -10.18
CA ARG A 282 -9.71 13.58 -11.38
C ARG A 282 -9.06 14.07 -12.67
N ALA A 283 -8.70 15.35 -12.75
CA ALA A 283 -8.07 15.90 -13.94
C ALA A 283 -6.67 15.30 -14.15
N ALA A 284 -5.89 15.16 -13.07
CA ALA A 284 -4.62 14.44 -13.11
C ALA A 284 -4.80 12.97 -13.52
N ALA A 285 -5.84 12.29 -13.02
CA ALA A 285 -6.11 10.89 -13.37
C ALA A 285 -6.43 10.73 -14.86
N GLU A 286 -7.21 11.64 -15.45
CA GLU A 286 -7.51 11.65 -16.89
C GLU A 286 -6.28 11.96 -17.75
N LEU A 287 -5.41 12.87 -17.30
CA LEU A 287 -4.12 13.14 -17.96
C LEU A 287 -3.20 11.91 -17.93
N ALA A 288 -3.07 11.25 -16.78
CA ALA A 288 -2.26 10.03 -16.64
C ALA A 288 -2.83 8.88 -17.48
N LEU A 289 -4.15 8.73 -17.53
CA LEU A 289 -4.82 7.76 -18.40
C LEU A 289 -4.52 8.03 -19.89
N THR A 290 -4.62 9.28 -20.31
CA THR A 290 -4.32 9.68 -21.70
C THR A 290 -2.87 9.35 -22.06
N ALA A 291 -1.93 9.58 -21.13
CA ALA A 291 -0.53 9.20 -21.30
C ALA A 291 -0.35 7.67 -21.41
N ALA A 292 -0.99 6.90 -20.52
CA ALA A 292 -0.96 5.44 -20.55
C ALA A 292 -1.49 4.86 -21.88
N GLN A 293 -2.59 5.43 -22.40
CA GLN A 293 -3.16 5.08 -23.70
C GLN A 293 -2.22 5.40 -24.86
N ARG A 294 -1.62 6.61 -24.85
CA ARG A 294 -0.63 7.02 -25.86
C ARG A 294 0.59 6.10 -25.88
N LEU A 295 1.07 5.72 -24.69
CA LEU A 295 2.20 4.80 -24.50
C LEU A 295 1.84 3.33 -24.80
N LYS A 296 0.55 3.03 -24.98
CA LYS A 296 0.01 1.68 -25.22
C LYS A 296 0.48 0.70 -24.14
N VAL A 297 0.40 1.12 -22.87
CA VAL A 297 0.83 0.29 -21.75
C VAL A 297 0.01 -0.99 -21.68
N THR A 298 0.66 -2.07 -21.26
CA THR A 298 -0.03 -3.35 -21.02
C THR A 298 0.08 -3.72 -19.55
N PRO A 299 -0.99 -4.21 -18.90
CA PRO A 299 -0.91 -4.59 -17.49
C PRO A 299 0.19 -5.63 -17.25
N SER A 300 0.99 -5.41 -16.20
CA SER A 300 1.97 -6.39 -15.75
C SER A 300 1.26 -7.65 -15.26
N ALA A 301 1.76 -8.84 -15.65
CA ALA A 301 1.23 -10.12 -15.19
C ALA A 301 1.29 -10.28 -13.67
N ARG A 302 2.13 -9.49 -12.98
CA ARG A 302 2.27 -9.50 -11.53
C ARG A 302 1.04 -8.92 -10.82
N ILE A 303 0.29 -8.01 -11.44
CA ILE A 303 -0.87 -7.34 -10.86
C ILE A 303 -1.93 -8.35 -10.41
N ALA A 304 -2.11 -9.44 -11.17
CA ALA A 304 -3.06 -10.49 -10.82
C ALA A 304 -2.76 -11.18 -9.47
N ARG A 305 -1.50 -11.15 -9.00
CA ARG A 305 -1.09 -11.70 -7.69
C ARG A 305 -1.66 -10.91 -6.51
N MET A 306 -2.16 -9.69 -6.75
CA MET A 306 -2.74 -8.82 -5.72
C MET A 306 -4.24 -9.06 -5.50
N ARG A 307 -4.87 -9.91 -6.32
CA ARG A 307 -6.29 -10.22 -6.15
C ARG A 307 -6.52 -11.03 -4.88
N SER A 308 -7.63 -10.73 -4.20
CA SER A 308 -8.07 -11.51 -3.05
C SER A 308 -8.31 -12.97 -3.40
N GLN A 309 -7.98 -13.86 -2.45
CA GLN A 309 -8.29 -15.29 -2.53
C GLN A 309 -9.59 -15.66 -1.78
N ALA A 310 -10.18 -14.69 -1.08
CA ALA A 310 -11.46 -14.84 -0.39
C ALA A 310 -12.55 -13.98 -1.05
N PHE A 311 -13.81 -14.30 -0.75
CA PHE A 311 -14.97 -13.59 -1.28
C PHE A 311 -15.64 -12.71 -0.22
N ALA A 312 -16.37 -11.69 -0.68
CA ALA A 312 -17.19 -10.86 0.19
C ALA A 312 -18.20 -11.71 0.98
N SER A 313 -18.33 -11.42 2.27
CA SER A 313 -19.18 -12.19 3.20
C SER A 313 -19.75 -11.30 4.31
N THR A 314 -20.88 -11.71 4.89
CA THR A 314 -21.47 -11.11 6.09
C THR A 314 -21.17 -11.91 7.36
N ASP A 315 -20.75 -13.16 7.22
CA ASP A 315 -20.77 -14.13 8.32
C ASP A 315 -19.37 -14.42 8.88
N TYR A 316 -18.35 -13.68 8.42
CA TYR A 316 -16.96 -13.84 8.86
C TYR A 316 -16.76 -13.75 10.38
N ARG A 317 -17.64 -13.04 11.10
CA ARG A 317 -17.61 -12.94 12.57
C ARG A 317 -18.05 -14.22 13.29
N GLN A 318 -18.72 -15.12 12.57
CA GLN A 318 -19.16 -16.43 13.08
C GLN A 318 -18.04 -17.47 12.99
N ASP A 319 -16.93 -17.17 12.29
CA ASP A 319 -15.77 -18.04 12.22
C ASP A 319 -15.15 -18.21 13.63
N PRO A 320 -14.91 -19.46 14.11
CA PRO A 320 -14.23 -19.68 15.39
C PRO A 320 -12.88 -18.97 15.49
N ARG A 321 -12.10 -18.88 14.39
CA ARG A 321 -10.82 -18.14 14.35
C ARG A 321 -11.02 -16.66 14.64
N TRP A 322 -12.14 -16.08 14.20
CA TRP A 322 -12.49 -14.69 14.51
C TRP A 322 -12.61 -14.45 16.01
N GLN A 323 -13.32 -15.32 16.72
CA GLN A 323 -13.49 -15.20 18.16
C GLN A 323 -12.16 -15.36 18.92
N VAL A 324 -11.30 -16.29 18.48
CA VAL A 324 -9.97 -16.49 19.06
C VAL A 324 -9.06 -15.27 18.85
N ALA A 325 -9.01 -14.73 17.62
CA ALA A 325 -8.16 -13.59 17.29
C ALA A 325 -8.61 -12.32 18.03
N ILE A 326 -9.92 -12.06 18.10
CA ILE A 326 -10.48 -10.94 18.87
C ILE A 326 -10.22 -11.11 20.36
N GLY A 327 -10.40 -12.31 20.90
CA GLY A 327 -10.09 -12.63 22.30
C GLY A 327 -8.63 -12.32 22.63
N ALA A 328 -7.69 -12.75 21.79
CA ALA A 328 -6.27 -12.49 21.98
C ALA A 328 -5.93 -10.98 22.03
N LEU A 329 -6.53 -10.17 21.16
CA LEU A 329 -6.30 -8.71 21.19
C LEU A 329 -6.95 -8.03 22.41
N LYS A 330 -8.11 -8.53 22.87
CA LYS A 330 -8.77 -8.04 24.10
C LYS A 330 -7.98 -8.38 25.35
N ASP A 331 -7.47 -9.61 25.45
CA ASP A 331 -6.64 -10.06 26.58
C ASP A 331 -5.36 -9.23 26.70
N ALA A 332 -4.81 -8.78 25.56
CA ALA A 332 -3.68 -7.88 25.47
C ALA A 332 -4.04 -6.38 25.63
N GLN A 333 -5.32 -6.04 25.87
CA GLN A 333 -5.83 -4.67 26.02
C GLN A 333 -5.54 -3.78 24.79
N LEU A 334 -5.46 -4.38 23.60
CA LEU A 334 -5.21 -3.68 22.34
C LEU A 334 -6.50 -3.18 21.67
N ILE A 335 -7.63 -3.80 22.01
CA ILE A 335 -8.97 -3.44 21.53
C ILE A 335 -9.99 -3.62 22.66
N ASP A 336 -11.16 -2.97 22.51
CA ASP A 336 -12.32 -3.11 23.42
C ASP A 336 -13.10 -4.42 23.19
#